data_AF-A0A1V9XR17-F1
#
_entry.id   AF-A0A1V9XR17-F1
#
_cell.length_a   1.000
_cell.length_b   1.000
_cell.length_c   1.000
_cell.angle_alpha   90.00
_cell.angle_beta   90.00
_cell.angle_gamma   90.00
#
_symmetry.space_group_name_H-M   'P 1'
#
loop_
_entity.id
_entity.type
_entity.pdbx_description
1 polymer ?
#
loop_
_entity_poly.entity_id
_entity_poly.type
_entity_poly.pdbx_seq_one_letter_code
_entity_poly.pdbx_strand_id
1 'polypeptide(L)'
;MQGAMVVHEYHAVRNGLFLQVAGIRMLDQPYMTDLIEANSMGHEPHLIDIYSASWGPTDDGKTVDGPRNATMRAIVRGVNEGRRGLGNIYVWASGDGGEEDDCNCDGYAASMWTVSINSAINNGENAHYDESCSSTLASTFSNGAKDPHTGVATTDLYGKCTKTHSGTSAAAPEAAGVFALALEANPQLTWRDIQHLTVLTSKRNSLYDAKKRFHWKMNGVGLEFNHLFGYGVMDAGAMVALATEWKTVPPRYHCEAGAVRTPRRFTENTSVTLEIETTGCAGKETEVNYIEHVQAVLSLNATRRGEITLYLISPSGTRSMILSRRPNDDDHRDGFTKWPFMTTHTWGENPKGRWHLEAHVGAQEGDTKQSKAQDKQSNNKSLEGYVLEWTLMVHGTKEPPYKDLPIQDENSKLAIVKKAHEDYLKKKKH
;
A
#
# COMPACT_ATOMS: atom_id res chain seq x y z
N MET A 1 2.97 -20.31 8.28
CA MET A 1 1.91 -20.72 7.35
C MET A 1 1.68 -19.55 6.42
N GLN A 2 2.06 -19.68 5.16
CA GLN A 2 1.47 -18.84 4.12
C GLN A 2 0.15 -19.51 3.76
N GLY A 3 -0.95 -18.76 3.81
CA GLY A 3 -2.28 -19.29 3.55
C GLY A 3 -3.19 -18.17 3.07
N ALA A 4 -4.07 -18.47 2.11
CA ALA A 4 -5.17 -17.60 1.76
C ALA A 4 -6.33 -17.90 2.73
N MET A 5 -6.57 -16.99 3.68
CA MET A 5 -7.75 -17.04 4.55
C MET A 5 -8.85 -16.22 3.90
N VAL A 6 -10.05 -16.77 3.81
CA VAL A 6 -11.19 -16.08 3.22
C VAL A 6 -12.22 -15.84 4.31
N VAL A 7 -12.68 -14.60 4.41
CA VAL A 7 -13.60 -14.15 5.44
C VAL A 7 -14.92 -13.72 4.77
N HIS A 8 -16.03 -14.23 5.28
CA HIS A 8 -17.38 -14.11 4.72
C HIS A 8 -18.37 -13.70 5.82
N GLU A 9 -19.34 -12.86 5.53
CA GLU A 9 -20.48 -12.58 6.44
C GLU A 9 -21.83 -13.00 5.82
N TYR A 10 -22.63 -13.80 6.54
CA TYR A 10 -23.95 -14.24 6.05
C TYR A 10 -25.07 -13.51 6.79
N HIS A 11 -25.83 -12.67 6.09
CA HIS A 11 -27.11 -12.18 6.61
C HIS A 11 -28.21 -13.23 6.42
N ALA A 12 -28.28 -14.20 7.33
CA ALA A 12 -29.48 -15.02 7.53
C ALA A 12 -30.24 -14.52 8.76
N VAL A 13 -31.46 -14.07 8.52
CA VAL A 13 -32.43 -13.55 9.47
C VAL A 13 -32.60 -14.48 10.69
N ARG A 14 -32.53 -13.88 11.89
CA ARG A 14 -32.79 -14.38 13.26
C ARG A 14 -31.61 -15.04 14.01
N ASN A 15 -31.03 -14.23 14.91
CA ASN A 15 -30.34 -14.61 16.16
C ASN A 15 -28.91 -15.20 16.06
N GLY A 16 -27.93 -14.45 15.54
CA GLY A 16 -26.53 -14.69 15.89
C GLY A 16 -25.51 -14.04 14.96
N LEU A 17 -24.65 -13.17 15.51
CA LEU A 17 -23.43 -12.67 14.88
C LEU A 17 -22.48 -13.84 14.63
N PHE A 18 -22.27 -14.27 13.39
CA PHE A 18 -21.14 -15.15 13.10
C PHE A 18 -20.49 -14.80 11.76
N LEU A 19 -19.27 -14.28 11.87
CA LEU A 19 -18.26 -14.34 10.83
C LEU A 19 -18.09 -15.78 10.36
N GLN A 20 -18.11 -16.00 9.06
CA GLN A 20 -17.79 -17.28 8.43
C GLN A 20 -16.40 -17.22 7.83
N VAL A 21 -15.63 -18.30 7.96
CA VAL A 21 -14.29 -18.41 7.40
C VAL A 21 -14.26 -19.56 6.41
N ALA A 22 -13.77 -19.29 5.21
CA ALA A 22 -13.47 -20.28 4.18
C ALA A 22 -11.96 -20.33 3.93
N GLY A 23 -11.47 -21.46 3.43
CA GLY A 23 -10.06 -21.63 3.07
C GLY A 23 -9.92 -22.02 1.60
N ILE A 24 -9.08 -21.30 0.86
CA ILE A 24 -8.74 -21.65 -0.53
C ILE A 24 -7.33 -22.26 -0.53
N ARG A 25 -7.26 -23.59 -0.68
CA ARG A 25 -5.98 -24.30 -0.75
C ARG A 25 -5.37 -24.13 -2.14
N MET A 26 -4.43 -23.20 -2.27
CA MET A 26 -3.78 -22.89 -3.54
C MET A 26 -2.25 -22.89 -3.50
N LEU A 27 -1.63 -22.72 -2.33
CA LEU A 27 -0.16 -22.64 -2.18
C LEU A 27 0.56 -23.99 -2.09
N ASP A 28 -0.16 -25.06 -1.78
CA ASP A 28 0.40 -26.41 -1.71
C ASP A 28 0.43 -27.06 -3.10
N GLN A 29 1.15 -26.44 -4.02
CA GLN A 29 1.28 -26.84 -5.42
C GLN A 29 2.78 -26.90 -5.79
N PRO A 30 3.20 -27.82 -6.68
CA PRO A 30 4.60 -27.90 -7.12
C PRO A 30 5.08 -26.60 -7.81
N TYR A 31 4.16 -25.92 -8.50
CA TYR A 31 4.40 -24.63 -9.15
C TYR A 31 3.14 -23.78 -9.04
N MET A 32 3.32 -22.52 -8.63
CA MET A 32 2.26 -21.52 -8.71
C MET A 32 2.14 -21.00 -10.14
N THR A 33 0.91 -20.95 -10.65
CA THR A 33 0.62 -20.45 -12.01
C THR A 33 -0.39 -19.31 -11.93
N ASP A 34 -0.33 -18.41 -12.91
CA ASP A 34 -1.28 -17.30 -13.09
C ASP A 34 -2.75 -17.79 -13.00
N LEU A 35 -3.05 -18.97 -13.55
CA LEU A 35 -4.41 -19.50 -13.54
C LEU A 35 -4.86 -19.98 -12.13
N ILE A 36 -3.95 -20.54 -11.33
CA ILE A 36 -4.25 -20.97 -9.96
C ILE A 36 -4.53 -19.75 -9.08
N GLU A 37 -3.69 -18.72 -9.19
CA GLU A 37 -3.88 -17.44 -8.52
C GLU A 37 -5.19 -16.76 -8.95
N ALA A 38 -5.44 -16.64 -10.26
CA ALA A 38 -6.65 -16.04 -10.80
C ALA A 38 -7.93 -16.77 -10.34
N ASN A 39 -7.94 -18.10 -10.40
CA ASN A 39 -9.07 -18.89 -9.92
C ASN A 39 -9.31 -18.72 -8.41
N SER A 40 -8.23 -18.55 -7.63
CA SER A 40 -8.32 -18.32 -6.19
C SER A 40 -8.89 -16.93 -5.88
N MET A 41 -8.36 -15.89 -6.54
CA MET A 41 -8.80 -14.51 -6.33
C MET A 41 -10.17 -14.20 -6.93
N GLY A 42 -10.64 -15.01 -7.87
CA GLY A 42 -11.98 -14.93 -8.48
C GLY A 42 -12.96 -15.99 -7.98
N HIS A 43 -12.64 -16.74 -6.94
CA HIS A 43 -13.52 -17.80 -6.42
C HIS A 43 -14.71 -17.20 -5.68
N GLU A 44 -15.94 -17.56 -6.06
CA GLU A 44 -17.19 -17.15 -5.39
C GLU A 44 -17.28 -15.65 -4.99
N PRO A 45 -17.05 -14.69 -5.92
CA PRO A 45 -16.86 -13.27 -5.60
C PRO A 45 -18.11 -12.54 -5.11
N HIS A 46 -19.30 -13.15 -5.25
CA HIS A 46 -20.56 -12.59 -4.72
C HIS A 46 -20.97 -13.22 -3.39
N LEU A 47 -20.29 -14.30 -3.00
CA LEU A 47 -20.45 -14.95 -1.70
C LEU A 47 -19.36 -14.38 -0.78
N ILE A 48 -18.10 -14.51 -1.16
CA ILE A 48 -16.95 -14.05 -0.38
C ILE A 48 -16.88 -12.51 -0.36
N ASP A 49 -16.75 -11.93 0.83
CA ASP A 49 -16.57 -10.49 0.99
C ASP A 49 -15.09 -10.09 0.96
N ILE A 50 -14.25 -10.79 1.74
CA ILE A 50 -12.86 -10.44 2.00
C ILE A 50 -11.94 -11.63 1.68
N TYR A 51 -10.91 -11.38 0.87
CA TYR A 51 -9.81 -12.31 0.63
C TYR A 51 -8.59 -11.81 1.40
N SER A 52 -8.03 -12.62 2.29
CA SER A 52 -6.78 -12.34 3.00
C SER A 52 -5.67 -13.21 2.44
N ALA A 53 -4.63 -12.58 1.91
CA ALA A 53 -3.48 -13.23 1.30
C ALA A 53 -2.16 -12.73 1.92
N SER A 54 -1.18 -13.61 1.97
CA SER A 54 0.16 -13.32 2.48
C SER A 54 1.21 -14.10 1.68
N TRP A 55 1.05 -14.05 0.36
CA TRP A 55 1.93 -14.66 -0.63
C TRP A 55 2.22 -13.61 -1.69
N GLY A 56 3.36 -13.74 -2.35
CA GLY A 56 3.81 -12.79 -3.36
C GLY A 56 5.08 -13.33 -4.02
N PRO A 57 5.87 -12.47 -4.67
CA PRO A 57 7.23 -12.79 -5.06
C PRO A 57 8.07 -13.22 -3.86
N THR A 58 9.27 -13.74 -4.11
CA THR A 58 10.19 -14.08 -3.03
C THR A 58 10.74 -12.81 -2.38
N ASP A 59 10.62 -12.70 -1.06
CA ASP A 59 11.14 -11.59 -0.25
C ASP A 59 12.67 -11.68 -0.05
N ASP A 60 13.43 -11.66 -1.15
CA ASP A 60 14.90 -11.83 -1.16
C ASP A 60 15.66 -10.50 -1.33
N GLY A 61 14.97 -9.37 -1.42
CA GLY A 61 15.59 -8.09 -1.71
C GLY A 61 16.10 -7.98 -3.15
N LYS A 62 15.64 -8.86 -4.07
CA LYS A 62 16.08 -8.91 -5.48
C LYS A 62 14.92 -8.95 -6.44
N THR A 63 13.91 -9.75 -6.11
CA THR A 63 12.81 -10.07 -7.00
C THR A 63 11.96 -8.83 -7.29
N VAL A 64 11.50 -8.70 -8.54
CA VAL A 64 10.49 -7.72 -8.95
C VAL A 64 9.49 -8.50 -9.78
N ASP A 65 8.33 -8.80 -9.21
CA ASP A 65 7.28 -9.56 -9.88
C ASP A 65 5.91 -9.21 -9.30
N GLY A 66 4.85 -9.64 -9.97
CA GLY A 66 3.49 -9.34 -9.55
C GLY A 66 2.44 -10.14 -10.29
N PRO A 67 1.15 -9.80 -10.08
CA PRO A 67 0.05 -10.48 -10.75
C PRO A 67 0.20 -10.43 -12.28
N ARG A 68 0.20 -11.62 -12.87
CA ARG A 68 0.11 -11.79 -14.32
C ARG A 68 -1.32 -11.48 -14.81
N ASN A 69 -1.52 -11.57 -16.12
CA ASN A 69 -2.72 -11.03 -16.77
C ASN A 69 -4.03 -11.66 -16.27
N ALA A 70 -4.07 -12.98 -16.00
CA ALA A 70 -5.29 -13.60 -15.52
C ALA A 70 -5.57 -13.21 -14.06
N THR A 71 -4.56 -13.24 -13.18
CA THR A 71 -4.70 -12.83 -11.79
C THR A 71 -5.11 -11.37 -11.66
N MET A 72 -4.47 -10.47 -12.40
CA MET A 72 -4.84 -9.05 -12.43
C MET A 72 -6.29 -8.86 -12.89
N ARG A 73 -6.73 -9.58 -13.94
CA ARG A 73 -8.14 -9.53 -14.38
C ARG A 73 -9.09 -10.06 -13.32
N ALA A 74 -8.74 -11.12 -12.58
CA ALA A 74 -9.57 -11.66 -11.51
C ALA A 74 -9.75 -10.64 -10.38
N ILE A 75 -8.65 -10.01 -9.92
CA ILE A 75 -8.68 -8.97 -8.88
C ILE A 75 -9.49 -7.76 -9.36
N VAL A 76 -9.21 -7.24 -10.56
CA VAL A 76 -9.94 -6.11 -11.15
C VAL A 76 -11.43 -6.43 -11.30
N ARG A 77 -11.78 -7.65 -11.69
CA ARG A 77 -13.17 -8.09 -11.75
C ARG A 77 -13.79 -8.15 -10.35
N GLY A 78 -13.07 -8.67 -9.36
CA GLY A 78 -13.53 -8.74 -7.98
C GLY A 78 -13.85 -7.37 -7.38
N VAL A 79 -12.99 -6.37 -7.56
CA VAL A 79 -13.24 -5.01 -7.04
C VAL A 79 -14.36 -4.25 -7.79
N ASN A 80 -14.71 -4.64 -9.02
CA ASN A 80 -15.76 -3.98 -9.80
C ASN A 80 -17.11 -4.71 -9.77
N GLU A 81 -17.12 -6.04 -9.74
CA GLU A 81 -18.33 -6.87 -9.85
C GLU A 81 -18.63 -7.64 -8.56
N GLY A 82 -17.61 -7.95 -7.76
CA GLY A 82 -17.72 -8.68 -6.51
C GLY A 82 -18.66 -8.02 -5.49
N ARG A 83 -19.15 -8.80 -4.54
CA ARG A 83 -20.11 -8.34 -3.52
C ARG A 83 -21.29 -7.56 -4.12
N ARG A 84 -21.83 -8.08 -5.24
CA ARG A 84 -22.94 -7.48 -6.01
C ARG A 84 -22.66 -6.03 -6.45
N GLY A 85 -21.42 -5.74 -6.83
CA GLY A 85 -20.97 -4.41 -7.29
C GLY A 85 -20.36 -3.51 -6.21
N LEU A 86 -20.33 -3.93 -4.94
CA LEU A 86 -19.60 -3.21 -3.89
C LEU A 86 -18.08 -3.42 -3.97
N GLY A 87 -17.67 -4.50 -4.63
CA GLY A 87 -16.28 -4.89 -4.83
C GLY A 87 -15.73 -5.72 -3.67
N ASN A 88 -15.08 -6.84 -4.00
CA ASN A 88 -14.35 -7.64 -3.02
C ASN A 88 -13.21 -6.84 -2.38
N ILE A 89 -12.91 -7.16 -1.13
CA ILE A 89 -11.78 -6.55 -0.40
C ILE A 89 -10.62 -7.56 -0.42
N TYR A 90 -9.50 -7.17 -1.01
CA TYR A 90 -8.28 -7.97 -1.02
C TYR A 90 -7.30 -7.41 0.00
N VAL A 91 -7.09 -8.13 1.10
CA VAL A 91 -6.11 -7.78 2.14
C VAL A 91 -4.81 -8.51 1.85
N TRP A 92 -3.70 -7.79 1.86
CA TRP A 92 -2.40 -8.35 1.53
C TRP A 92 -1.38 -8.04 2.64
N ALA A 93 -0.56 -9.03 3.00
CA ALA A 93 0.62 -8.77 3.80
C ALA A 93 1.65 -8.01 2.96
N SER A 94 2.36 -7.05 3.55
CA SER A 94 3.33 -6.25 2.82
C SER A 94 4.61 -6.99 2.43
N GLY A 95 4.99 -8.05 3.15
CA GLY A 95 6.21 -8.83 2.89
C GLY A 95 7.14 -8.93 4.11
N ASP A 96 7.98 -9.96 4.15
CA ASP A 96 8.86 -10.32 5.28
C ASP A 96 10.37 -10.17 4.94
N GLY A 97 10.72 -9.43 3.88
CA GLY A 97 12.10 -9.21 3.38
C GLY A 97 12.95 -8.22 4.19
N GLY A 98 12.35 -7.53 5.16
CA GLY A 98 13.05 -6.64 6.08
C GLY A 98 13.64 -5.40 5.41
N GLU A 99 14.79 -4.94 5.91
CA GLU A 99 15.40 -3.69 5.43
C GLU A 99 16.11 -3.81 4.08
N GLU A 100 16.27 -5.02 3.57
CA GLU A 100 16.98 -5.30 2.33
C GLU A 100 16.03 -5.38 1.12
N ASP A 101 14.70 -5.35 1.36
CA ASP A 101 13.66 -5.35 0.34
C ASP A 101 12.74 -4.12 0.41
N ASP A 102 11.93 -3.94 -0.63
CA ASP A 102 10.92 -2.89 -0.73
C ASP A 102 9.64 -3.46 -1.36
N CYS A 103 8.54 -3.40 -0.60
CA CYS A 103 7.26 -3.97 -1.00
C CYS A 103 6.58 -3.27 -2.19
N ASN A 104 7.13 -2.15 -2.71
CA ASN A 104 6.76 -1.64 -4.03
C ASN A 104 7.34 -2.47 -5.20
N CYS A 105 8.23 -3.43 -4.94
CA CYS A 105 8.70 -4.44 -5.90
C CYS A 105 7.82 -5.71 -5.92
N ASP A 106 6.89 -5.84 -4.97
CA ASP A 106 5.79 -6.80 -5.02
C ASP A 106 4.56 -6.15 -5.66
N GLY A 107 4.21 -6.57 -6.88
CA GLY A 107 3.04 -6.06 -7.58
C GLY A 107 1.68 -6.42 -6.95
N TYR A 108 1.64 -7.34 -5.97
CA TYR A 108 0.45 -7.64 -5.19
C TYR A 108 0.29 -6.64 -4.03
N ALA A 109 1.30 -6.48 -3.19
CA ALA A 109 1.30 -5.50 -2.10
C ALA A 109 1.25 -4.04 -2.61
N ALA A 110 1.85 -3.76 -3.77
CA ALA A 110 1.85 -2.44 -4.41
C ALA A 110 0.62 -2.14 -5.29
N SER A 111 -0.35 -3.07 -5.34
CA SER A 111 -1.56 -2.89 -6.15
C SER A 111 -2.52 -1.91 -5.48
N MET A 112 -3.12 -0.99 -6.26
CA MET A 112 -4.19 -0.12 -5.73
C MET A 112 -5.46 -0.89 -5.34
N TRP A 113 -5.60 -2.13 -5.83
CA TRP A 113 -6.76 -3.00 -5.61
C TRP A 113 -6.67 -3.81 -4.32
N THR A 114 -5.50 -3.84 -3.70
CA THR A 114 -5.25 -4.53 -2.45
C THR A 114 -5.11 -3.52 -1.31
N VAL A 115 -5.37 -3.98 -0.09
CA VAL A 115 -5.10 -3.24 1.14
C VAL A 115 -3.86 -3.88 1.75
N SER A 116 -2.70 -3.26 1.50
CA SER A 116 -1.41 -3.72 2.03
C SER A 116 -1.27 -3.37 3.51
N ILE A 117 -1.00 -4.39 4.32
CA ILE A 117 -0.92 -4.35 5.77
C ILE A 117 0.46 -4.81 6.20
N ASN A 118 1.15 -3.94 6.94
CA ASN A 118 2.41 -4.24 7.57
C ASN A 118 2.22 -4.57 9.07
N SER A 119 3.31 -4.80 9.80
CA SER A 119 3.24 -5.13 11.22
C SER A 119 3.62 -3.96 12.13
N ALA A 120 3.23 -4.09 13.39
CA ALA A 120 3.80 -3.37 14.52
C ALA A 120 3.95 -4.34 15.69
N ILE A 121 4.94 -4.13 16.54
CA ILE A 121 5.13 -4.96 17.75
C ILE A 121 4.60 -4.23 18.98
N ASN A 122 4.39 -4.97 20.07
CA ASN A 122 3.68 -4.47 21.26
C ASN A 122 4.30 -3.24 21.95
N ASN A 123 5.58 -2.93 21.72
CA ASN A 123 6.24 -1.74 22.27
C ASN A 123 6.17 -0.51 21.33
N GLY A 124 5.52 -0.64 20.17
CA GLY A 124 5.40 0.40 19.15
C GLY A 124 6.52 0.38 18.08
N GLU A 125 7.48 -0.54 18.16
CA GLU A 125 8.52 -0.67 17.13
C GLU A 125 8.00 -1.39 15.88
N ASN A 126 8.69 -1.17 14.77
CA ASN A 126 8.57 -2.02 13.59
C ASN A 126 9.18 -3.39 13.87
N ALA A 127 8.65 -4.45 13.24
CA ALA A 127 9.30 -5.74 13.26
C ALA A 127 10.55 -5.73 12.37
N HIS A 128 11.47 -6.67 12.63
CA HIS A 128 12.74 -6.74 11.91
C HIS A 128 12.60 -7.24 10.46
N TYR A 129 11.52 -7.95 10.16
CA TYR A 129 11.17 -8.45 8.83
C TYR A 129 10.28 -7.48 8.04
N ASP A 130 9.82 -6.38 8.65
CA ASP A 130 8.92 -5.45 7.95
C ASP A 130 9.66 -4.77 6.79
N GLU A 131 9.11 -4.93 5.59
CA GLU A 131 9.50 -4.17 4.40
C GLU A 131 8.93 -2.75 4.47
N SER A 132 9.68 -1.78 3.95
CA SER A 132 9.16 -0.42 3.77
C SER A 132 8.61 -0.25 2.37
N CYS A 133 7.42 0.34 2.25
CA CYS A 133 6.94 0.82 0.96
C CYS A 133 5.90 1.92 1.14
N SER A 134 5.74 2.72 0.08
CA SER A 134 4.76 3.80 0.08
C SER A 134 3.35 3.35 -0.32
N SER A 135 3.17 2.07 -0.65
CA SER A 135 1.90 1.41 -0.94
C SER A 135 1.17 0.91 0.31
N THR A 136 1.88 0.62 1.40
CA THR A 136 1.30 0.20 2.69
C THR A 136 0.28 1.20 3.19
N LEU A 137 -0.93 0.72 3.53
CA LEU A 137 -2.02 1.59 3.97
C LEU A 137 -2.07 1.71 5.51
N ALA A 138 -1.82 0.61 6.22
CA ALA A 138 -1.84 0.56 7.68
C ALA A 138 -1.01 -0.61 8.21
N SER A 139 -0.95 -0.73 9.54
CA SER A 139 -0.42 -1.90 10.23
C SER A 139 -1.43 -2.52 11.18
N THR A 140 -1.21 -3.77 11.53
CA THR A 140 -1.81 -4.44 12.70
C THR A 140 -0.71 -5.05 13.55
N PHE A 141 -1.06 -5.73 14.65
CA PHE A 141 -0.03 -6.25 15.54
C PHE A 141 0.49 -7.59 15.01
N SER A 142 1.78 -7.82 15.20
CA SER A 142 2.41 -9.12 15.03
C SER A 142 3.54 -9.27 16.05
N ASN A 143 4.29 -10.36 15.98
CA ASN A 143 5.52 -10.49 16.75
C ASN A 143 6.73 -10.08 15.92
N GLY A 144 7.60 -9.23 16.47
CA GLY A 144 8.94 -8.97 15.93
C GLY A 144 10.03 -8.95 17.01
N ALA A 145 9.70 -9.39 18.24
CA ALA A 145 10.64 -9.48 19.34
C ALA A 145 11.66 -10.60 19.09
N LYS A 146 12.86 -10.45 19.65
CA LYS A 146 13.93 -11.46 19.59
C LYS A 146 13.56 -12.78 20.27
N ASP A 147 12.45 -12.83 21.01
CA ASP A 147 11.98 -14.02 21.70
C ASP A 147 11.15 -14.89 20.74
N PRO A 148 11.67 -16.07 20.32
CA PRO A 148 10.97 -16.97 19.42
C PRO A 148 9.73 -17.63 20.07
N HIS A 149 9.51 -17.45 21.37
CA HIS A 149 8.32 -17.95 22.08
C HIS A 149 7.17 -16.95 22.14
N THR A 150 7.35 -15.76 21.56
CA THR A 150 6.30 -14.75 21.44
C THR A 150 5.74 -14.72 20.01
N GLY A 151 4.48 -14.34 19.86
CA GLY A 151 3.75 -14.50 18.61
C GLY A 151 2.28 -14.15 18.77
N VAL A 152 1.60 -14.11 17.63
CA VAL A 152 0.14 -14.08 17.57
C VAL A 152 -0.39 -15.45 18.01
N ALA A 153 -1.30 -15.45 18.96
CA ALA A 153 -1.94 -16.66 19.45
C ALA A 153 -3.12 -17.03 18.53
N THR A 154 -3.10 -18.23 17.95
CA THR A 154 -4.14 -18.67 17.00
C THR A 154 -4.24 -20.20 16.93
N THR A 155 -5.22 -20.70 16.19
CA THR A 155 -5.41 -22.13 15.89
C THR A 155 -4.27 -22.68 15.02
N ASP A 156 -3.93 -23.95 15.20
CA ASP A 156 -2.89 -24.65 14.45
C ASP A 156 -3.38 -26.03 13.97
N LEU A 157 -2.65 -26.63 13.03
CA LEU A 157 -2.99 -27.92 12.41
C LEU A 157 -3.18 -29.02 13.46
N TYR A 158 -3.97 -30.03 13.07
CA TYR A 158 -4.20 -31.23 13.90
C TYR A 158 -4.84 -30.92 15.27
N GLY A 159 -5.71 -29.90 15.32
CA GLY A 159 -6.44 -29.53 16.53
C GLY A 159 -5.55 -28.87 17.60
N LYS A 160 -4.44 -28.23 17.19
CA LYS A 160 -3.51 -27.56 18.09
C LYS A 160 -3.77 -26.06 18.16
N CYS A 161 -3.03 -25.40 19.04
CA CYS A 161 -2.96 -23.95 19.16
C CYS A 161 -1.47 -23.56 19.12
N THR A 162 -1.18 -22.43 18.48
CA THR A 162 0.14 -21.81 18.47
C THR A 162 0.11 -20.47 19.18
N LYS A 163 1.24 -20.08 19.76
CA LYS A 163 1.49 -18.75 20.34
C LYS A 163 2.67 -18.07 19.68
N THR A 164 3.14 -18.61 18.55
CA THR A 164 4.37 -18.22 17.88
C THR A 164 4.12 -17.96 16.39
N HIS A 165 2.88 -17.66 15.98
CA HIS A 165 2.62 -17.18 14.63
C HIS A 165 3.20 -15.76 14.49
N SER A 166 3.85 -15.46 13.38
CA SER A 166 4.64 -14.24 13.18
C SER A 166 4.66 -13.84 11.70
N GLY A 167 5.33 -12.73 11.42
CA GLY A 167 5.42 -12.15 10.08
C GLY A 167 4.28 -11.17 9.82
N THR A 168 4.40 -10.41 8.75
CA THR A 168 3.30 -9.65 8.13
C THR A 168 2.15 -10.57 7.73
N SER A 169 2.45 -11.86 7.51
CA SER A 169 1.48 -12.94 7.33
C SER A 169 0.49 -13.11 8.49
N ALA A 170 0.86 -12.71 9.72
CA ALA A 170 -0.06 -12.71 10.87
C ALA A 170 -0.87 -11.41 10.97
N ALA A 171 -0.34 -10.31 10.41
CA ALA A 171 -0.95 -8.98 10.44
C ALA A 171 -2.14 -8.87 9.47
N ALA A 172 -2.02 -9.38 8.24
CA ALA A 172 -3.09 -9.29 7.23
C ALA A 172 -4.42 -9.95 7.67
N PRO A 173 -4.44 -11.16 8.29
CA PRO A 173 -5.66 -11.74 8.84
C PRO A 173 -6.32 -10.91 9.96
N GLU A 174 -5.54 -10.22 10.79
CA GLU A 174 -6.10 -9.31 11.81
C GLU A 174 -6.84 -8.14 11.14
N ALA A 175 -6.26 -7.55 10.10
CA ALA A 175 -6.92 -6.49 9.33
C ALA A 175 -8.20 -6.98 8.64
N ALA A 176 -8.19 -8.19 8.07
CA ALA A 176 -9.37 -8.82 7.50
C ALA A 176 -10.49 -9.00 8.54
N GLY A 177 -10.15 -9.36 9.79
CA GLY A 177 -11.10 -9.40 10.89
C GLY A 177 -11.70 -8.04 11.23
N VAL A 178 -10.88 -6.98 11.25
CA VAL A 178 -11.36 -5.61 11.48
C VAL A 178 -12.28 -5.13 10.34
N PHE A 179 -11.97 -5.46 9.09
CA PHE A 179 -12.83 -5.14 7.96
C PHE A 179 -14.16 -5.88 8.02
N ALA A 180 -14.18 -7.12 8.47
CA ALA A 180 -15.43 -7.84 8.67
C ALA A 180 -16.33 -7.16 9.72
N LEU A 181 -15.77 -6.68 10.84
CA LEU A 181 -16.54 -5.91 11.82
C LEU A 181 -17.10 -4.60 11.22
N ALA A 182 -16.33 -3.95 10.34
CA ALA A 182 -16.79 -2.75 9.65
C ALA A 182 -17.92 -3.05 8.65
N LEU A 183 -17.83 -4.17 7.92
CA LEU A 183 -18.88 -4.63 7.01
C LEU A 183 -20.15 -5.03 7.76
N GLU A 184 -20.02 -5.65 8.93
CA GLU A 184 -21.17 -5.97 9.78
C GLU A 184 -21.90 -4.69 10.21
N ALA A 185 -21.13 -3.66 10.59
CA ALA A 185 -21.68 -2.36 10.97
C ALA A 185 -22.31 -1.63 9.78
N ASN A 186 -21.77 -1.80 8.57
CA ASN A 186 -22.30 -1.22 7.35
C ASN A 186 -22.04 -2.12 6.13
N PRO A 187 -23.01 -2.97 5.74
CA PRO A 187 -22.83 -3.90 4.62
C PRO A 187 -22.71 -3.23 3.26
N GLN A 188 -23.00 -1.93 3.16
CA GLN A 188 -22.94 -1.15 1.91
C GLN A 188 -21.56 -0.55 1.63
N LEU A 189 -20.58 -0.75 2.52
CA LEU A 189 -19.21 -0.29 2.28
C LEU A 189 -18.63 -0.95 1.02
N THR A 190 -18.10 -0.11 0.13
CA THR A 190 -17.35 -0.57 -1.04
C THR A 190 -15.90 -0.90 -0.67
N TRP A 191 -15.18 -1.57 -1.58
CA TRP A 191 -13.74 -1.83 -1.39
C TRP A 191 -12.91 -0.54 -1.18
N ARG A 192 -13.31 0.59 -1.79
CA ARG A 192 -12.69 1.90 -1.57
C ARG A 192 -13.07 2.50 -0.23
N ASP A 193 -14.33 2.38 0.17
CA ASP A 193 -14.78 2.89 1.47
C ASP A 193 -13.97 2.26 2.61
N ILE A 194 -13.65 0.97 2.51
CA ILE A 194 -12.77 0.27 3.46
C ILE A 194 -11.36 0.88 3.50
N GLN A 195 -10.78 1.23 2.35
CA GLN A 195 -9.48 1.92 2.33
C GLN A 195 -9.57 3.32 2.94
N HIS A 196 -10.61 4.10 2.62
CA HIS A 196 -10.84 5.41 3.22
C HIS A 196 -10.99 5.33 4.75
N LEU A 197 -11.80 4.39 5.24
CA LEU A 197 -11.95 4.13 6.68
C LEU A 197 -10.60 3.80 7.30
N THR A 198 -9.82 2.92 6.69
CA THR A 198 -8.46 2.56 7.16
C THR A 198 -7.57 3.78 7.32
N VAL A 199 -7.50 4.66 6.30
CA VAL A 199 -6.71 5.89 6.37
C VAL A 199 -7.14 6.80 7.52
N LEU A 200 -8.45 6.98 7.68
CA LEU A 200 -9.05 7.93 8.62
C LEU A 200 -9.06 7.43 10.08
N THR A 201 -9.08 6.12 10.31
CA THR A 201 -9.23 5.56 11.67
C THR A 201 -7.96 4.91 12.21
N SER A 202 -6.97 4.58 11.38
CA SER A 202 -5.67 4.10 11.85
C SER A 202 -4.95 5.15 12.69
N LYS A 203 -4.19 4.70 13.70
CA LYS A 203 -3.57 5.55 14.71
C LYS A 203 -2.05 5.38 14.74
N ARG A 204 -1.35 6.52 14.78
CA ARG A 204 0.11 6.56 14.96
C ARG A 204 0.57 5.98 16.31
N ASN A 205 -0.22 6.08 17.38
CA ASN A 205 0.00 5.49 18.72
C ASN A 205 1.45 5.06 19.08
N SER A 206 2.31 6.02 19.42
CA SER A 206 3.70 5.77 19.84
C SER A 206 4.54 4.91 18.89
N LEU A 207 4.12 4.71 17.64
CA LEU A 207 4.84 3.90 16.67
C LEU A 207 6.13 4.60 16.23
N TYR A 208 7.22 3.86 16.13
CA TYR A 208 8.49 4.36 15.65
C TYR A 208 9.33 3.30 14.95
N ASP A 209 10.13 3.73 13.99
CA ASP A 209 11.19 2.90 13.41
C ASP A 209 12.36 2.83 14.39
N ALA A 210 12.66 1.65 14.92
CA ALA A 210 13.74 1.43 15.88
C ALA A 210 15.12 1.82 15.29
N LYS A 211 15.28 1.72 13.97
CA LYS A 211 16.50 2.07 13.23
C LYS A 211 16.53 3.52 12.74
N LYS A 212 15.45 4.29 12.95
CA LYS A 212 15.34 5.71 12.56
C LYS A 212 15.58 5.98 11.06
N ARG A 213 15.20 5.05 10.18
CA ARG A 213 15.26 5.21 8.72
C ARG A 213 14.04 5.96 8.21
N PHE A 214 12.87 5.67 8.78
CA PHE A 214 11.60 6.29 8.39
C PHE A 214 10.98 7.08 9.54
N HIS A 215 10.82 8.38 9.32
CA HIS A 215 10.13 9.29 10.24
C HIS A 215 8.68 9.52 9.80
N TRP A 216 7.80 9.70 10.77
CA TRP A 216 6.44 10.17 10.52
C TRP A 216 6.48 11.53 9.84
N LYS A 217 5.70 11.66 8.75
CA LYS A 217 5.54 12.88 7.98
C LYS A 217 4.06 13.22 7.87
N MET A 218 3.76 14.50 7.71
CA MET A 218 2.42 14.97 7.39
C MET A 218 2.32 15.25 5.89
N ASN A 219 1.24 14.83 5.27
CA ASN A 219 0.95 15.12 3.88
C ASN A 219 0.27 16.50 3.70
N GLY A 220 -0.05 16.87 2.46
CA GLY A 220 -0.61 18.17 2.10
C GLY A 220 -1.99 18.50 2.68
N VAL A 221 -2.71 17.49 3.20
CA VAL A 221 -4.00 17.67 3.88
C VAL A 221 -3.92 17.42 5.40
N GLY A 222 -2.72 17.25 5.94
CA GLY A 222 -2.49 17.09 7.38
C GLY A 222 -2.61 15.65 7.90
N LEU A 223 -2.62 14.64 7.03
CA LEU A 223 -2.58 13.24 7.45
C LEU A 223 -1.14 12.80 7.73
N GLU A 224 -0.92 12.22 8.90
CA GLU A 224 0.35 11.58 9.24
C GLU A 224 0.49 10.21 8.57
N PHE A 225 1.67 9.94 8.01
CA PHE A 225 2.02 8.66 7.40
C PHE A 225 3.48 8.26 7.71
N ASN A 226 3.78 6.97 7.53
CA ASN A 226 5.11 6.39 7.62
C ASN A 226 5.24 5.19 6.66
N HIS A 227 6.39 5.02 6.00
CA HIS A 227 6.65 3.93 5.06
C HIS A 227 6.58 2.52 5.65
N LEU A 228 6.74 2.37 6.97
CA LEU A 228 6.61 1.08 7.66
C LEU A 228 5.19 0.88 8.21
N PHE A 229 4.51 1.94 8.62
CA PHE A 229 3.24 1.83 9.33
C PHE A 229 2.01 2.31 8.54
N GLY A 230 2.20 2.75 7.29
CA GLY A 230 1.17 3.46 6.53
C GLY A 230 0.61 4.64 7.33
N TYR A 231 -0.71 4.69 7.49
CA TYR A 231 -1.41 5.68 8.30
C TYR A 231 -1.48 5.35 9.80
N GLY A 232 -0.87 4.25 10.25
CA GLY A 232 -0.83 3.79 11.64
C GLY A 232 -1.43 2.41 11.85
N VAL A 233 -1.50 1.99 13.12
CA VAL A 233 -2.15 0.74 13.51
C VAL A 233 -3.67 0.89 13.44
N MET A 234 -4.34 -0.11 12.88
CA MET A 234 -5.80 -0.13 12.75
C MET A 234 -6.49 -0.11 14.12
N ASP A 235 -7.51 0.73 14.25
CA ASP A 235 -8.39 0.78 15.42
C ASP A 235 -9.78 0.26 15.04
N ALA A 236 -10.11 -0.95 15.49
CA ALA A 236 -11.37 -1.61 15.17
C ALA A 236 -12.58 -0.84 15.69
N GLY A 237 -12.49 -0.28 16.90
CA GLY A 237 -13.59 0.49 17.50
C GLY A 237 -13.86 1.77 16.73
N ALA A 238 -12.80 2.50 16.37
CA ALA A 238 -12.92 3.71 15.56
C ALA A 238 -13.41 3.41 14.13
N MET A 239 -12.95 2.30 13.53
CA MET A 239 -13.39 1.88 12.19
C MET A 239 -14.88 1.53 12.19
N VAL A 240 -15.34 0.71 13.13
CA VAL A 240 -16.76 0.35 13.27
C VAL A 240 -17.61 1.58 13.55
N ALA A 241 -17.18 2.45 14.47
CA ALA A 241 -17.91 3.69 14.78
C ALA A 241 -18.09 4.56 13.53
N LEU A 242 -17.02 4.81 12.77
CA LEU A 242 -17.11 5.62 11.57
C LEU A 242 -17.87 4.92 10.42
N ALA A 243 -17.80 3.59 10.34
CA ALA A 243 -18.54 2.79 9.36
C ALA A 243 -20.07 2.95 9.51
N THR A 244 -20.59 3.03 10.74
CA THR A 244 -22.05 3.17 11.00
C THR A 244 -22.64 4.47 10.45
N GLU A 245 -21.83 5.52 10.34
CA GLU A 245 -22.24 6.82 9.80
C GLU A 245 -21.72 7.06 8.38
N TRP A 246 -21.03 6.08 7.80
CA TRP A 246 -20.33 6.23 6.53
C TRP A 246 -21.29 6.44 5.37
N LYS A 247 -20.91 7.36 4.49
CA LYS A 247 -21.53 7.61 3.21
C LYS A 247 -20.51 7.28 2.13
N THR A 248 -20.89 6.39 1.23
CA THR A 248 -20.02 5.91 0.14
C THR A 248 -19.39 7.06 -0.62
N VAL A 249 -18.08 6.96 -0.86
CA VAL A 249 -17.33 7.99 -1.58
C VAL A 249 -17.80 8.10 -3.04
N PRO A 250 -17.61 9.27 -3.70
CA PRO A 250 -17.98 9.45 -5.10
C PRO A 250 -17.30 8.43 -6.05
N PRO A 251 -17.79 8.32 -7.30
CA PRO A 251 -17.19 7.46 -8.31
C PRO A 251 -15.68 7.70 -8.48
N ARG A 252 -14.94 6.61 -8.65
CA ARG A 252 -13.48 6.64 -8.90
C ARG A 252 -13.20 7.05 -10.34
N TYR A 253 -12.26 7.96 -10.51
CA TYR A 253 -11.68 8.32 -11.80
C TYR A 253 -10.19 7.97 -11.85
N HIS A 254 -9.66 7.84 -13.06
CA HIS A 254 -8.23 7.66 -13.30
C HIS A 254 -7.78 8.69 -14.33
N CYS A 255 -6.73 9.44 -14.00
CA CYS A 255 -6.16 10.48 -14.85
C CYS A 255 -4.72 10.08 -15.22
N GLU A 256 -4.45 9.91 -16.51
CA GLU A 256 -3.08 9.97 -17.03
C GLU A 256 -2.64 11.44 -16.99
N ALA A 257 -1.98 11.81 -15.90
CA ALA A 257 -1.71 13.19 -15.52
C ALA A 257 -0.53 13.80 -16.28
N GLY A 258 0.24 12.98 -17.01
CA GLY A 258 1.31 13.40 -17.91
C GLY A 258 2.36 12.29 -18.09
N ALA A 259 3.26 12.47 -19.05
CA ALA A 259 4.37 11.57 -19.27
C ALA A 259 5.62 12.31 -19.78
N VAL A 260 6.80 11.84 -19.37
CA VAL A 260 8.11 12.24 -19.94
C VAL A 260 8.73 11.00 -20.56
N ARG A 261 9.00 11.06 -21.87
CA ARG A 261 9.56 9.94 -22.66
C ARG A 261 10.98 10.20 -23.16
N THR A 262 11.61 11.26 -22.64
CA THR A 262 12.99 11.61 -23.00
C THR A 262 13.92 10.94 -22.01
N PRO A 263 14.84 10.06 -22.46
CA PRO A 263 15.78 9.40 -21.57
C PRO A 263 16.66 10.40 -20.82
N ARG A 264 16.85 10.18 -19.52
CA ARG A 264 17.69 11.01 -18.66
C ARG A 264 18.63 10.16 -17.84
N ARG A 265 19.94 10.43 -18.00
CA ARG A 265 21.00 9.77 -17.26
C ARG A 265 21.20 10.45 -15.90
N PHE A 266 21.48 9.64 -14.89
CA PHE A 266 21.92 10.07 -13.56
C PHE A 266 23.07 9.17 -13.08
N THR A 267 23.91 9.70 -12.20
CA THR A 267 25.12 9.04 -11.67
C THR A 267 25.25 9.33 -10.18
N GLU A 268 26.21 8.73 -9.50
CA GLU A 268 26.43 8.93 -8.05
C GLU A 268 26.60 10.41 -7.65
N ASN A 269 27.17 11.23 -8.55
CA ASN A 269 27.39 12.65 -8.32
C ASN A 269 26.27 13.55 -8.85
N THR A 270 25.31 12.99 -9.61
CA THR A 270 24.26 13.77 -10.29
C THR A 270 22.93 13.04 -10.22
N SER A 271 22.03 13.47 -9.33
CA SER A 271 20.63 13.04 -9.35
C SER A 271 19.89 13.66 -10.53
N VAL A 272 18.77 13.05 -10.90
CA VAL A 272 17.83 13.64 -11.87
C VAL A 272 16.51 13.95 -11.19
N THR A 273 15.99 15.15 -11.47
CA THR A 273 14.63 15.56 -11.11
C THR A 273 13.83 15.77 -12.38
N LEU A 274 12.83 14.94 -12.64
CA LEU A 274 11.88 15.10 -13.74
C LEU A 274 10.62 15.77 -13.23
N GLU A 275 10.00 16.59 -14.07
CA GLU A 275 8.81 17.34 -13.71
C GLU A 275 7.65 17.02 -14.64
N ILE A 276 6.45 16.90 -14.06
CA ILE A 276 5.17 16.93 -14.77
C ILE A 276 4.31 18.02 -14.13
N GLU A 277 3.97 19.04 -14.91
CA GLU A 277 2.89 19.97 -14.57
C GLU A 277 1.55 19.37 -15.01
N THR A 278 0.58 19.25 -14.10
CA THR A 278 -0.71 18.63 -14.40
C THR A 278 -1.89 19.43 -13.86
N THR A 279 -2.98 19.38 -14.62
CA THR A 279 -4.27 19.93 -14.19
C THR A 279 -5.17 18.86 -13.56
N GLY A 280 -4.67 17.65 -13.27
CA GLY A 280 -5.49 16.57 -12.74
C GLY A 280 -6.65 16.19 -13.69
N CYS A 281 -6.40 16.28 -15.00
CA CYS A 281 -7.40 16.08 -16.05
C CYS A 281 -8.63 17.01 -15.95
N ALA A 282 -8.44 18.25 -15.44
CA ALA A 282 -9.52 19.23 -15.28
C ALA A 282 -10.38 19.39 -16.56
N GLY A 283 -11.70 19.34 -16.39
CA GLY A 283 -12.66 19.51 -17.49
C GLY A 283 -12.89 18.26 -18.35
N LYS A 284 -12.20 17.15 -18.08
CA LYS A 284 -12.41 15.86 -18.74
C LYS A 284 -13.28 14.93 -17.88
N GLU A 285 -13.76 13.83 -18.47
CA GLU A 285 -14.46 12.76 -17.76
C GLU A 285 -13.56 12.02 -16.76
N THR A 286 -12.23 12.15 -16.90
CA THR A 286 -11.22 11.54 -16.03
C THR A 286 -10.69 12.48 -14.94
N GLU A 287 -11.36 13.61 -14.68
CA GLU A 287 -10.91 14.62 -13.71
C GLU A 287 -10.79 14.05 -12.28
N VAL A 288 -9.65 14.31 -11.65
CA VAL A 288 -9.40 13.98 -10.24
C VAL A 288 -9.02 15.25 -9.47
N ASN A 289 -9.69 15.48 -8.34
CA ASN A 289 -9.43 16.62 -7.45
C ASN A 289 -9.04 16.19 -6.02
N TYR A 290 -9.32 14.94 -5.65
CA TYR A 290 -9.01 14.38 -4.34
C TYR A 290 -8.39 13.00 -4.55
N ILE A 291 -7.10 12.88 -4.24
CA ILE A 291 -6.28 11.69 -4.51
C ILE A 291 -6.66 10.54 -3.57
N GLU A 292 -6.65 9.32 -4.11
CA GLU A 292 -6.64 8.05 -3.37
C GLU A 292 -5.29 7.36 -3.58
N HIS A 293 -4.99 6.96 -4.83
CA HIS A 293 -3.73 6.32 -5.19
C HIS A 293 -2.99 7.11 -6.26
N VAL A 294 -1.67 7.10 -6.23
CA VAL A 294 -0.82 7.63 -7.29
C VAL A 294 0.17 6.57 -7.73
N GLN A 295 0.34 6.39 -9.03
CA GLN A 295 1.38 5.52 -9.60
C GLN A 295 2.35 6.32 -10.45
N ALA A 296 3.64 6.08 -10.27
CA ALA A 296 4.71 6.48 -11.16
C ALA A 296 5.08 5.26 -12.03
N VAL A 297 4.50 5.17 -13.22
CA VAL A 297 4.76 4.06 -14.16
C VAL A 297 6.09 4.33 -14.87
N LEU A 298 7.12 3.55 -14.54
CA LEU A 298 8.51 3.82 -14.90
C LEU A 298 9.12 2.72 -15.77
N SER A 299 9.84 3.13 -16.81
CA SER A 299 10.86 2.30 -17.45
C SER A 299 12.24 2.89 -17.15
N LEU A 300 13.11 2.11 -16.50
CA LEU A 300 14.38 2.57 -15.96
C LEU A 300 15.43 1.47 -16.09
N ASN A 301 16.62 1.82 -16.60
CA ASN A 301 17.76 0.91 -16.63
C ASN A 301 18.86 1.40 -15.69
N ALA A 302 19.63 0.47 -15.13
CA ALA A 302 20.74 0.79 -14.24
C ALA A 302 21.89 -0.20 -14.42
N THR A 303 23.10 0.22 -14.10
CA THR A 303 24.25 -0.70 -13.98
C THR A 303 24.07 -1.70 -12.83
N ARG A 304 23.27 -1.31 -11.83
CA ARG A 304 22.83 -2.15 -10.72
C ARG A 304 21.49 -1.63 -10.19
N ARG A 305 20.41 -2.38 -10.38
CA ARG A 305 19.04 -1.96 -10.05
C ARG A 305 18.84 -1.70 -8.55
N GLY A 306 19.46 -2.53 -7.69
CA GLY A 306 19.39 -2.37 -6.23
C GLY A 306 20.00 -1.11 -5.66
N GLU A 307 20.78 -0.37 -6.46
CA GLU A 307 21.38 0.91 -6.05
C GLU A 307 20.50 2.11 -6.36
N ILE A 308 19.32 1.89 -6.97
CA ILE A 308 18.41 2.96 -7.34
C ILE A 308 17.53 3.31 -6.15
N THR A 309 17.37 4.61 -5.90
CA THR A 309 16.36 5.13 -4.98
C THR A 309 15.49 6.14 -5.74
N LEU A 310 14.18 6.01 -5.57
CA LEU A 310 13.20 6.85 -6.25
C LEU A 310 12.31 7.58 -5.25
N TYR A 311 12.06 8.86 -5.50
CA TYR A 311 11.10 9.64 -4.75
C TYR A 311 10.09 10.31 -5.67
N LEU A 312 8.85 10.37 -5.21
CA LEU A 312 7.77 11.12 -5.81
C LEU A 312 7.37 12.26 -4.87
N ILE A 313 7.30 13.48 -5.41
CA ILE A 313 6.91 14.67 -4.66
C ILE A 313 5.64 15.25 -5.28
N SER A 314 4.60 15.38 -4.46
CA SER A 314 3.32 16.00 -4.84
C SER A 314 3.42 17.53 -4.93
N PRO A 315 2.47 18.20 -5.61
CA PRO A 315 2.36 19.66 -5.61
C PRO A 315 2.24 20.29 -4.22
N SER A 316 1.71 19.55 -3.24
CA SER A 316 1.58 20.01 -1.85
C SER A 316 2.87 19.85 -1.04
N GLY A 317 3.92 19.26 -1.64
CA GLY A 317 5.23 19.03 -1.01
C GLY A 317 5.39 17.67 -0.33
N THR A 318 4.44 16.75 -0.49
CA THR A 318 4.53 15.42 0.12
C THR A 318 5.54 14.56 -0.64
N ARG A 319 6.65 14.22 0.01
CA ARG A 319 7.76 13.43 -0.56
C ARG A 319 7.69 11.97 -0.12
N SER A 320 7.27 11.09 -1.03
CA SER A 320 7.22 9.64 -0.88
C SER A 320 8.44 8.98 -1.49
N MET A 321 9.22 8.23 -0.70
CA MET A 321 10.13 7.22 -1.27
C MET A 321 9.28 6.10 -1.87
N ILE A 322 9.38 5.90 -3.18
CA ILE A 322 8.61 4.89 -3.93
C ILE A 322 9.45 3.66 -4.27
N LEU A 323 10.78 3.76 -4.12
CA LEU A 323 11.72 2.64 -4.15
C LEU A 323 12.89 2.99 -3.24
N SER A 324 13.15 2.17 -2.22
CA SER A 324 14.36 2.19 -1.41
C SER A 324 15.48 1.39 -2.06
N ARG A 325 16.70 1.61 -1.58
CA ARG A 325 17.86 0.80 -1.94
C ARG A 325 17.63 -0.66 -1.53
N ARG A 326 17.97 -1.61 -2.41
CA ARG A 326 17.87 -3.06 -2.17
C ARG A 326 19.24 -3.70 -2.38
N PRO A 327 20.06 -3.86 -1.32
CA PRO A 327 21.46 -4.25 -1.45
C PRO A 327 21.70 -5.63 -2.08
N ASN A 328 20.67 -6.49 -2.10
CA ASN A 328 20.75 -7.82 -2.68
C ASN A 328 20.48 -7.84 -4.19
N ASP A 329 19.79 -6.83 -4.72
CA ASP A 329 19.40 -6.72 -6.14
C ASP A 329 20.59 -6.30 -7.01
N ASP A 330 21.23 -7.29 -7.62
CA ASP A 330 22.39 -7.15 -8.52
C ASP A 330 22.01 -7.16 -10.01
N ASP A 331 20.72 -6.96 -10.33
CA ASP A 331 20.27 -6.85 -11.71
C ASP A 331 20.98 -5.70 -12.44
N HIS A 332 21.53 -6.02 -13.62
CA HIS A 332 22.25 -5.10 -14.50
C HIS A 332 21.73 -5.19 -15.95
N ARG A 333 20.60 -5.89 -16.16
CA ARG A 333 20.10 -6.25 -17.48
C ARG A 333 18.68 -5.74 -17.70
N ASP A 334 17.79 -6.01 -16.74
CA ASP A 334 16.35 -5.89 -16.96
C ASP A 334 15.82 -4.53 -16.54
N GLY A 335 16.36 -3.96 -15.45
CA GLY A 335 15.89 -2.71 -14.87
C GLY A 335 14.43 -2.82 -14.42
N PHE A 336 13.67 -1.77 -14.68
CA PHE A 336 12.22 -1.72 -14.56
C PHE A 336 11.62 -1.45 -15.94
N THR A 337 10.57 -2.19 -16.31
CA THR A 337 9.84 -1.96 -17.57
C THR A 337 8.38 -1.67 -17.26
N LYS A 338 7.96 -0.42 -17.46
CA LYS A 338 6.61 0.07 -17.15
C LYS A 338 6.10 -0.37 -15.78
N TRP A 339 7.01 -0.37 -14.78
CA TRP A 339 6.68 -0.80 -13.43
C TRP A 339 5.87 0.29 -12.72
N PRO A 340 4.67 -0.01 -12.18
CA PRO A 340 3.77 0.98 -11.62
C PRO A 340 4.01 1.21 -10.13
N PHE A 341 5.15 1.83 -9.77
CA PHE A 341 5.43 2.18 -8.38
C PHE A 341 4.29 3.01 -7.78
N MET A 342 3.74 2.58 -6.65
CA MET A 342 2.52 3.17 -6.07
C MET A 342 2.82 3.90 -4.77
N THR A 343 2.07 4.97 -4.50
CA THR A 343 2.04 5.62 -3.19
C THR A 343 0.61 5.97 -2.75
N THR A 344 0.32 5.73 -1.48
CA THR A 344 -0.91 6.16 -0.79
C THR A 344 -0.71 7.45 -0.01
N HIS A 345 0.52 7.86 0.30
CA HIS A 345 0.83 8.96 1.22
C HIS A 345 0.21 10.33 0.86
N THR A 346 -0.15 10.51 -0.41
CA THR A 346 -0.80 11.73 -0.92
C THR A 346 -2.33 11.69 -0.81
N TRP A 347 -2.88 10.71 -0.10
CA TRP A 347 -4.33 10.53 0.09
C TRP A 347 -5.00 11.83 0.53
N GLY A 348 -6.08 12.19 -0.17
CA GLY A 348 -6.87 13.39 0.07
C GLY A 348 -6.30 14.67 -0.53
N GLU A 349 -5.05 14.69 -1.02
CA GLU A 349 -4.49 15.89 -1.65
C GLU A 349 -5.12 16.21 -3.00
N ASN A 350 -4.91 17.45 -3.46
CA ASN A 350 -5.27 17.86 -4.81
C ASN A 350 -4.08 17.59 -5.76
N PRO A 351 -4.28 16.90 -6.91
CA PRO A 351 -3.19 16.54 -7.80
C PRO A 351 -2.69 17.68 -8.68
N LYS A 352 -3.33 18.85 -8.68
CA LYS A 352 -3.02 19.95 -9.61
C LYS A 352 -1.73 20.65 -9.20
N GLY A 353 -0.87 20.87 -10.18
CA GLY A 353 0.42 21.52 -10.00
C GLY A 353 1.57 20.65 -10.49
N ARG A 354 2.78 20.98 -10.02
CA ARG A 354 4.01 20.28 -10.37
C ARG A 354 4.24 19.05 -9.51
N TRP A 355 4.42 17.92 -10.17
CA TRP A 355 4.94 16.69 -9.61
C TRP A 355 6.40 16.53 -9.98
N HIS A 356 7.20 16.04 -9.03
CA HIS A 356 8.62 15.75 -9.26
C HIS A 356 8.92 14.26 -9.04
N LEU A 357 9.65 13.66 -9.99
CA LEU A 357 10.36 12.39 -9.80
C LEU A 357 11.82 12.69 -9.51
N GLU A 358 12.32 12.26 -8.37
CA GLU A 358 13.75 12.27 -8.08
C GLU A 358 14.29 10.84 -8.20
N ALA A 359 15.31 10.66 -9.04
CA ALA A 359 16.03 9.40 -9.14
C ALA A 359 17.50 9.59 -8.76
N HIS A 360 17.95 8.69 -7.88
CA HIS A 360 19.29 8.66 -7.30
C HIS A 360 19.91 7.27 -7.53
N VAL A 361 21.23 7.22 -7.61
CA VAL A 361 21.98 5.96 -7.65
C VAL A 361 23.11 5.99 -6.62
N GLY A 362 23.28 4.88 -5.90
CA GLY A 362 24.29 4.73 -4.86
C GLY A 362 23.89 5.38 -3.53
N ALA A 363 24.82 5.36 -2.57
CA ALA A 363 24.53 5.73 -1.19
C ALA A 363 24.03 7.17 -1.02
N GLN A 364 22.97 7.35 -0.22
CA GLN A 364 22.42 8.66 0.13
C GLN A 364 22.77 9.09 1.56
N GLU A 365 22.64 10.38 1.85
CA GLU A 365 22.83 10.94 3.18
C GLU A 365 21.70 10.46 4.13
N GLY A 366 22.00 9.45 4.95
CA GLY A 366 21.02 8.76 5.81
C GLY A 366 21.14 7.24 5.79
N ASP A 367 21.84 6.71 4.79
CA ASP A 367 22.15 5.28 4.68
C ASP A 367 22.96 4.77 5.88
N THR A 368 22.58 3.59 6.38
CA THR A 368 23.21 2.96 7.56
C THR A 368 24.69 2.67 7.31
N LYS A 369 25.47 2.50 8.38
CA LYS A 369 26.90 2.15 8.26
C LYS A 369 27.13 0.82 7.51
N GLN A 370 26.14 -0.06 7.47
CA GLN A 370 26.19 -1.34 6.75
C GLN A 370 26.04 -1.17 5.23
N SER A 371 25.08 -0.36 4.75
CA SER A 371 24.95 -0.10 3.32
C SER A 371 26.18 0.60 2.74
N LYS A 372 26.77 1.53 3.51
CA LYS A 372 28.07 2.17 3.17
C LYS A 372 29.28 1.23 3.21
N ALA A 373 29.19 0.10 3.91
CA ALA A 373 30.26 -0.89 3.98
C ALA A 373 30.20 -1.89 2.82
N GLN A 374 29.00 -2.26 2.37
CA GLN A 374 28.80 -3.06 1.15
C GLN A 374 29.22 -2.30 -0.12
N ASP A 375 29.09 -0.97 -0.15
CA ASP A 375 29.62 -0.12 -1.24
C ASP A 375 31.13 -0.23 -1.45
N LYS A 376 31.89 -0.61 -0.40
CA LYS A 376 33.34 -0.84 -0.54
C LYS A 376 33.69 -2.17 -1.19
N GLN A 377 32.71 -3.05 -1.36
CA GLN A 377 32.88 -4.39 -1.93
C GLN A 377 32.37 -4.49 -3.37
N SER A 378 31.65 -3.48 -3.87
CA SER A 378 31.35 -3.34 -5.30
C SER A 378 32.61 -2.88 -6.05
N ASN A 379 33.20 -3.81 -6.82
CA ASN A 379 34.30 -3.56 -7.74
C ASN A 379 34.11 -2.26 -8.54
N ASN A 380 34.92 -1.22 -8.26
CA ASN A 380 35.45 -0.14 -9.12
C ASN A 380 34.65 0.36 -10.37
N LYS A 381 33.34 0.12 -10.47
CA LYS A 381 32.50 0.38 -11.64
C LYS A 381 31.55 1.51 -11.25
N SER A 382 31.64 2.62 -11.98
CA SER A 382 30.78 3.80 -11.75
C SER A 382 29.32 3.39 -11.84
N LEU A 383 28.53 3.71 -10.81
CA LEU A 383 27.09 3.44 -10.83
C LEU A 383 26.37 4.50 -11.67
N GLU A 384 25.52 4.06 -12.57
CA GLU A 384 24.67 4.94 -13.38
C GLU A 384 23.30 4.34 -13.61
N GLY A 385 22.33 5.24 -13.82
CA GLY A 385 20.96 4.90 -14.16
C GLY A 385 20.42 5.79 -15.27
N TYR A 386 19.37 5.32 -15.93
CA TYR A 386 18.68 5.98 -17.01
C TYR A 386 17.17 5.86 -16.79
N VAL A 387 16.50 6.96 -16.49
CA VAL A 387 15.04 7.02 -16.58
C VAL A 387 14.70 7.13 -18.06
N LEU A 388 14.09 6.10 -18.66
CA LEU A 388 13.77 6.06 -20.08
C LEU A 388 12.42 6.74 -20.37
N GLU A 389 11.43 6.38 -19.56
CA GLU A 389 10.10 7.01 -19.57
C GLU A 389 9.50 6.96 -18.17
N TRP A 390 8.68 7.97 -17.86
CA TRP A 390 7.77 7.92 -16.73
C TRP A 390 6.41 8.48 -17.10
N THR A 391 5.36 7.90 -16.51
CA THR A 391 3.98 8.36 -16.64
C THR A 391 3.38 8.50 -15.25
N LEU A 392 2.77 9.65 -14.98
CA LEU A 392 2.06 9.91 -13.73
C LEU A 392 0.60 9.48 -13.89
N MET A 393 0.17 8.51 -13.09
CA MET A 393 -1.22 8.07 -13.02
C MET A 393 -1.80 8.48 -11.67
N VAL A 394 -2.94 9.17 -11.70
CA VAL A 394 -3.63 9.64 -10.49
C VAL A 394 -5.01 9.02 -10.43
N HIS A 395 -5.36 8.45 -9.28
CA HIS A 395 -6.65 7.84 -9.00
C HIS A 395 -7.33 8.58 -7.86
N GLY A 396 -8.65 8.74 -7.93
CA GLY A 396 -9.41 9.36 -6.86
C GLY A 396 -10.76 9.87 -7.32
N THR A 397 -11.24 10.93 -6.68
CA THR A 397 -12.57 11.49 -6.92
C THR A 397 -12.51 12.89 -7.50
N LYS A 398 -13.53 13.23 -8.30
CA LYS A 398 -13.78 14.60 -8.76
C LYS A 398 -14.43 15.46 -7.68
N GLU A 399 -15.36 14.85 -6.93
CA GLU A 399 -16.13 15.49 -5.86
C GLU A 399 -15.52 15.22 -4.49
N PRO A 400 -15.74 16.09 -3.48
CA PRO A 400 -15.15 15.90 -2.15
C PRO A 400 -15.72 14.65 -1.47
N PRO A 401 -14.87 13.68 -1.05
CA PRO A 401 -15.33 12.39 -0.56
C PRO A 401 -16.01 12.44 0.81
N TYR A 402 -15.75 13.48 1.62
CA TYR A 402 -16.18 13.54 3.03
C TYR A 402 -17.18 14.66 3.34
N LYS A 403 -17.71 15.34 2.30
CA LYS A 403 -18.55 16.55 2.47
C LYS A 403 -19.76 16.29 3.37
N ASP A 404 -20.36 15.10 3.26
CA ASP A 404 -21.63 14.74 3.89
C ASP A 404 -21.47 13.97 5.22
N LEU A 405 -20.23 13.73 5.67
CA LEU A 405 -19.95 13.03 6.92
C LEU A 405 -19.94 14.00 8.12
N PRO A 406 -20.55 13.65 9.25
CA PRO A 406 -20.47 14.44 10.47
C PRO A 406 -19.07 14.37 11.10
N ILE A 407 -18.65 15.46 11.75
CA ILE A 407 -17.43 15.48 12.57
C ILE A 407 -17.85 15.26 14.03
N GLN A 408 -17.43 14.15 14.62
CA GLN A 408 -17.66 13.86 16.04
C GLN A 408 -16.50 14.35 16.94
N ASP A 409 -15.27 14.32 16.42
CA ASP A 409 -14.05 14.79 17.08
C ASP A 409 -13.27 15.71 16.14
N GLU A 410 -13.08 16.96 16.57
CA GLU A 410 -12.36 18.00 15.83
C GLU A 410 -10.87 17.68 15.61
N ASN A 411 -10.30 16.76 16.41
CA ASN A 411 -8.93 16.30 16.25
C ASN A 411 -8.82 15.02 15.40
N SER A 412 -9.94 14.48 14.93
CA SER A 412 -9.94 13.30 14.08
C SER A 412 -9.32 13.61 12.71
N LYS A 413 -8.73 12.60 12.08
CA LYS A 413 -8.24 12.71 10.69
C LYS A 413 -9.35 13.13 9.73
N LEU A 414 -10.59 12.71 9.96
CA LEU A 414 -11.76 13.14 9.18
C LEU A 414 -11.95 14.66 9.25
N ALA A 415 -11.94 15.23 10.46
CA ALA A 415 -12.07 16.68 10.66
C ALA A 415 -10.94 17.45 9.96
N ILE A 416 -9.70 16.98 10.13
CA ILE A 416 -8.50 17.59 9.53
C ILE A 416 -8.61 17.63 8.00
N VAL A 417 -8.90 16.49 7.37
CA VAL A 417 -8.95 16.41 5.90
C VAL A 417 -10.17 17.16 5.34
N LYS A 418 -11.33 17.06 6.00
CA LYS A 418 -12.54 17.79 5.58
C LYS A 418 -12.30 19.30 5.60
N LYS A 419 -11.66 19.82 6.65
CA LYS A 419 -11.27 21.24 6.74
C LYS A 419 -10.32 21.63 5.60
N ALA A 420 -9.30 20.82 5.31
CA ALA A 420 -8.38 21.07 4.20
C ALA A 420 -9.11 21.12 2.83
N HIS A 421 -10.08 20.23 2.61
CA HIS A 421 -10.90 20.21 1.40
C HIS A 421 -11.80 21.44 1.27
N GLU A 422 -12.41 21.88 2.35
CA GLU A 422 -13.24 23.09 2.39
C GLU A 422 -12.42 24.35 2.11
N ASP A 423 -11.22 24.45 2.68
CA ASP A 423 -10.33 25.59 2.46
C ASP A 423 -9.81 25.67 1.03
N TYR A 424 -9.55 24.52 0.38
CA TYR A 424 -9.26 24.47 -1.05
C TYR A 424 -10.43 25.01 -1.89
N LEU A 425 -11.66 24.61 -1.58
CA LEU A 425 -12.84 25.08 -2.31
C LEU A 425 -13.06 26.60 -2.16
N LYS A 426 -12.76 27.17 -0.98
CA LYS A 426 -12.81 28.63 -0.76
C LYS A 426 -11.78 29.35 -1.63
N LYS A 427 -10.55 28.84 -1.72
CA LYS A 427 -9.49 29.42 -2.56
C LYS A 427 -9.82 29.42 -4.06
N LYS A 428 -10.71 28.55 -4.53
CA LYS A 428 -11.17 28.51 -5.94
C LYS A 428 -12.25 29.56 -6.26
N LYS A 429 -12.93 30.09 -5.25
CA LYS A 429 -13.99 31.11 -5.38
C LYS A 429 -13.44 32.55 -5.38
N HIS A 430 -12.15 32.72 -5.11
CA HIS A 430 -11.39 33.96 -5.17
C HIS A 430 -10.32 33.84 -6.23
#